data_AF-A0A7W1IZ36-F1
#
_entry.id   AF-A0A7W1IZ36-F1
#
_cell.length_a   1.000
_cell.length_b   1.000
_cell.length_c   1.000
_cell.angle_alpha   90.00
_cell.angle_beta   90.00
_cell.angle_gamma   90.00
#
_symmetry.space_group_name_H-M   'P 1'
#
loop_
_entity.id
_entity.type
_entity.pdbx_description
1 polymer ?
#
loop_
_entity_poly.entity_id
_entity_poly.type
_entity_poly.pdbx_seq_one_letter_code
_entity_poly.pdbx_strand_id
1 'polypeptide(L)'
;MSPANDDSTPSLAQLVADTIVRGGTSVASFARGYDIPYVSLMRLINSGQPPRRKAVLDPLIKALGIDEATFNAALAKSKANPLPAEAPRQSDNAVNPFHAALLRLVEERSFTTKAFAEAADLSVLTAAKLLKRGELPGRQTTHEKLKALLGLTEIAYKDLLASSRTVEASTNPDGETSAIERKNRDGYVPTSSGAAPANTTKGELFELIDRLSPAQLVALKNFLLSVL
;
A
#
# COMPACT_ATOMS: atom_id res chain seq x y z
N MET A 1 -22.38 43.83 -7.15
CA MET A 1 -22.51 42.93 -5.98
C MET A 1 -22.03 41.56 -6.40
N SER A 2 -20.76 41.27 -6.14
CA SER A 2 -20.15 39.97 -6.44
C SER A 2 -20.46 39.02 -5.27
N PRO A 3 -20.91 37.78 -5.50
CA PRO A 3 -21.03 36.81 -4.42
C PRO A 3 -19.61 36.45 -3.97
N ALA A 4 -19.36 36.62 -2.67
CA ALA A 4 -18.12 36.18 -2.04
C ALA A 4 -17.94 34.68 -2.30
N ASN A 5 -16.73 34.29 -2.69
CA ASN A 5 -16.34 32.89 -2.82
C ASN A 5 -16.52 32.19 -1.46
N ASP A 6 -17.53 31.33 -1.35
CA ASP A 6 -17.68 30.30 -0.33
C ASP A 6 -16.59 29.20 -0.50
N ASP A 7 -15.32 29.60 -0.58
CA ASP A 7 -14.18 28.69 -0.77
C ASP A 7 -13.85 27.86 0.48
N SER A 8 -14.46 28.16 1.63
CA SER A 8 -14.19 27.49 2.90
C SER A 8 -15.04 26.26 3.19
N THR A 9 -16.20 26.10 2.52
CA THR A 9 -17.11 24.97 2.80
C THR A 9 -16.84 23.83 1.81
N PRO A 10 -16.26 22.69 2.21
CA PRO A 10 -16.03 21.57 1.31
C PRO A 10 -17.35 21.00 0.76
N SER A 11 -17.34 20.49 -0.47
CA SER A 11 -18.51 19.82 -1.05
C SER A 11 -18.81 18.51 -0.31
N LEU A 12 -20.05 18.01 -0.41
CA LEU A 12 -20.39 16.74 0.20
C LEU A 12 -19.52 15.59 -0.33
N ALA A 13 -19.19 15.62 -1.63
CA ALA A 13 -18.29 14.64 -2.23
C ALA A 13 -16.88 14.72 -1.64
N GLN A 14 -16.36 15.93 -1.41
CA GLN A 14 -15.04 16.15 -0.83
C GLN A 14 -14.99 15.69 0.63
N LEU A 15 -16.00 16.02 1.45
CA LEU A 15 -16.09 15.58 2.83
C LEU A 15 -16.10 14.05 2.94
N VAL A 16 -16.86 13.39 2.07
CA VAL A 16 -16.90 11.92 2.01
C VAL A 16 -15.55 11.35 1.59
N ALA A 17 -14.94 11.85 0.52
CA ALA A 17 -13.63 11.37 0.08
C ALA A 17 -12.54 11.58 1.15
N ASP A 18 -12.50 12.75 1.78
CA ASP A 18 -11.55 13.08 2.83
C ASP A 18 -11.74 12.20 4.08
N THR A 19 -12.99 11.92 4.46
CA THR A 19 -13.29 11.02 5.59
C THR A 19 -12.86 9.58 5.29
N ILE A 20 -13.08 9.11 4.06
CA ILE A 20 -12.65 7.77 3.61
C ILE A 20 -11.11 7.66 3.65
N VAL A 21 -10.40 8.69 3.15
CA VAL A 21 -8.94 8.75 3.15
C VAL A 21 -8.38 8.85 4.58
N ARG A 22 -8.91 9.74 5.42
CA ARG A 22 -8.50 9.85 6.84
C ARG A 22 -8.78 8.58 7.63
N GLY A 23 -9.86 7.89 7.31
CA GLY A 23 -10.20 6.61 7.91
C GLY A 23 -9.32 5.45 7.42
N GLY A 24 -8.49 5.65 6.38
CA GLY A 24 -7.69 4.59 5.78
C GLY A 24 -8.53 3.43 5.24
N THR A 25 -9.79 3.70 4.86
CA THR A 25 -10.71 2.66 4.39
C THR A 25 -11.01 2.83 2.91
N SER A 26 -11.40 1.74 2.25
CA SER A 26 -11.87 1.81 0.87
C SER A 26 -13.29 2.36 0.80
N VAL A 27 -13.67 2.97 -0.32
CA VAL A 27 -15.06 3.39 -0.59
C VAL A 27 -16.04 2.23 -0.40
N ALA A 28 -15.66 1.00 -0.76
CA ALA A 28 -16.48 -0.19 -0.60
C ALA A 28 -16.61 -0.62 0.88
N SER A 29 -15.52 -0.54 1.64
CA SER A 29 -15.52 -0.85 3.08
C SER A 29 -16.34 0.18 3.86
N PHE A 30 -16.16 1.47 3.54
CA PHE A 30 -16.95 2.57 4.11
C PHE A 30 -18.44 2.42 3.81
N ALA A 31 -18.79 2.13 2.54
CA ALA A 31 -20.17 1.89 2.14
C ALA A 31 -20.83 0.76 2.96
N ARG A 32 -20.13 -0.37 3.14
CA ARG A 32 -20.65 -1.50 3.94
C ARG A 32 -20.72 -1.18 5.43
N GLY A 33 -19.72 -0.48 5.98
CA GLY A 33 -19.66 -0.15 7.40
C GLY A 33 -20.82 0.71 7.89
N TYR A 34 -21.39 1.51 7.00
CA TYR A 34 -22.50 2.43 7.30
C TYR A 34 -23.80 2.11 6.55
N ASP A 35 -23.92 0.92 5.95
CA ASP A 35 -25.09 0.48 5.18
C ASP A 35 -25.51 1.47 4.06
N ILE A 36 -24.53 2.09 3.42
CA ILE A 36 -24.72 3.03 2.31
C ILE A 36 -24.60 2.25 0.99
N PRO A 37 -25.53 2.42 0.03
CA PRO A 37 -25.38 1.79 -1.28
C PRO A 37 -24.12 2.27 -2.00
N TYR A 38 -23.20 1.35 -2.29
CA TYR A 38 -21.90 1.63 -2.94
C TYR A 38 -22.04 2.46 -4.22
N VAL A 39 -23.03 2.15 -5.07
CA VAL A 39 -23.28 2.87 -6.33
C VAL A 39 -23.66 4.34 -6.09
N SER A 40 -24.42 4.62 -5.03
CA SER A 40 -24.79 5.99 -4.65
C SER A 40 -23.58 6.77 -4.16
N LEU A 41 -22.70 6.12 -3.39
CA LEU A 41 -21.47 6.73 -2.88
C LEU A 41 -20.47 7.01 -4.00
N MET A 42 -20.24 6.05 -4.90
CA MET A 42 -19.40 6.23 -6.07
C MET A 42 -19.93 7.32 -7.01
N ARG A 43 -21.26 7.38 -7.21
CA ARG A 43 -21.87 8.45 -8.00
C ARG A 43 -21.66 9.81 -7.34
N LEU A 44 -21.83 9.91 -6.03
CA LEU A 44 -21.56 11.15 -5.29
C LEU A 44 -20.10 11.59 -5.44
N ILE A 45 -19.14 10.68 -5.25
CA ILE A 45 -17.71 10.98 -5.36
C ILE A 45 -17.34 11.39 -6.80
N ASN A 46 -17.73 10.58 -7.79
CA ASN A 46 -17.31 10.77 -9.19
C ASN A 46 -18.04 11.91 -9.91
N SER A 47 -19.28 12.21 -9.53
CA SER A 47 -20.09 13.23 -10.22
C SER A 47 -20.38 14.46 -9.37
N GLY A 48 -20.03 14.46 -8.08
CA GLY A 48 -20.40 15.50 -7.15
C GLY A 48 -21.91 15.57 -6.83
N GLN A 49 -22.75 14.75 -7.50
CA GLN A 49 -24.19 14.79 -7.33
C GLN A 49 -24.62 14.10 -6.03
N PRO A 50 -25.29 14.82 -5.10
CA PRO A 50 -25.77 14.22 -3.87
C PRO A 50 -26.95 13.26 -4.11
N PRO A 51 -27.02 12.15 -3.35
CA PRO A 51 -28.17 11.26 -3.35
C PRO A 51 -29.44 12.00 -2.94
N ARG A 52 -30.55 11.80 -3.66
CA ARG A 52 -31.84 12.45 -3.34
C ARG A 52 -32.62 11.74 -2.24
N ARG A 53 -32.27 10.49 -1.93
CA ARG A 53 -33.02 9.64 -1.00
C ARG A 53 -32.54 9.88 0.42
N LYS A 54 -33.48 10.22 1.33
CA LYS A 54 -33.19 10.37 2.77
C LYS A 54 -32.55 9.13 3.39
N ALA A 55 -32.98 7.95 2.96
CA ALA A 55 -32.38 6.66 3.34
C ALA A 55 -30.87 6.53 3.06
N VAL A 56 -30.30 7.36 2.19
CA VAL A 56 -28.84 7.41 1.91
C VAL A 56 -28.18 8.60 2.61
N LEU A 57 -28.92 9.69 2.84
CA LEU A 57 -28.43 10.89 3.52
C LEU A 57 -28.28 10.67 5.03
N ASP A 58 -29.23 10.01 5.68
CA ASP A 58 -29.19 9.79 7.14
C ASP A 58 -27.99 8.93 7.56
N PRO A 59 -27.66 7.82 6.86
CA PRO A 59 -26.43 7.08 7.14
C PRO A 59 -25.16 7.86 6.78
N LEU A 60 -25.19 8.71 5.75
CA LEU A 60 -24.07 9.58 5.37
C LEU A 60 -23.75 10.61 6.47
N ILE A 61 -24.76 11.24 7.06
CA ILE A 61 -24.58 12.16 8.20
C ILE A 61 -23.90 11.43 9.36
N LYS A 62 -24.41 10.24 9.71
CA LYS A 62 -23.83 9.40 10.77
C LYS A 62 -22.40 8.97 10.46
N ALA A 63 -22.11 8.61 9.22
CA ALA A 63 -20.81 8.15 8.78
C ALA A 63 -19.75 9.27 8.77
N LEU A 64 -20.16 10.49 8.44
CA LEU A 64 -19.28 11.66 8.47
C LEU A 64 -19.04 12.18 9.89
N GLY A 65 -19.94 11.88 10.84
CA GLY A 65 -19.79 12.32 12.23
C GLY A 65 -19.77 13.84 12.39
N ILE A 66 -20.29 14.58 11.41
CA ILE A 66 -20.34 16.05 11.41
C ILE A 66 -21.70 16.56 11.88
N ASP A 67 -21.72 17.80 12.33
CA ASP A 67 -22.94 18.49 12.72
C ASP A 67 -23.91 18.66 11.53
N GLU A 68 -25.20 18.60 11.81
CA GLU A 68 -26.26 18.63 10.82
C GLU A 68 -26.28 19.95 10.03
N ALA A 69 -25.91 21.07 10.66
CA ALA A 69 -25.79 22.36 9.98
C ALA A 69 -24.65 22.34 8.93
N THR A 70 -23.53 21.70 9.25
CA THR A 70 -22.37 21.57 8.35
C THR A 70 -22.68 20.65 7.18
N PHE A 71 -23.38 19.55 7.45
CA PHE A 71 -23.86 18.65 6.40
C PHE A 71 -24.82 19.33 5.44
N ASN A 72 -25.79 20.10 5.95
CA ASN A 72 -26.76 20.82 5.12
C ASN A 72 -26.11 21.89 4.25
N ALA A 73 -25.09 22.60 4.76
CA ALA A 73 -24.30 23.54 3.98
C ALA A 73 -23.53 22.84 2.85
N ALA A 74 -22.86 21.71 3.14
CA ALA A 74 -22.16 20.92 2.14
C ALA A 74 -23.12 20.31 1.08
N LEU A 75 -24.31 19.87 1.50
CA LEU A 75 -25.36 19.36 0.62
C LEU A 75 -25.91 20.45 -0.31
N ALA A 76 -26.16 21.65 0.21
CA ALA A 76 -26.60 22.81 -0.58
C ALA A 76 -25.55 23.19 -1.62
N LYS A 77 -24.27 23.21 -1.24
CA LYS A 77 -23.15 23.47 -2.16
C LYS A 77 -23.03 22.37 -3.23
N SER A 78 -23.13 21.09 -2.87
CA SER A 78 -23.07 19.98 -3.84
C SER A 78 -24.28 19.94 -4.80
N LYS A 79 -25.44 20.49 -4.39
CA LYS A 79 -26.60 20.68 -5.28
C LYS A 79 -26.40 21.86 -6.25
N ALA A 80 -25.79 22.94 -5.78
CA ALA A 80 -25.55 24.14 -6.58
C ALA A 80 -24.38 23.97 -7.55
N ASN A 81 -23.30 23.31 -7.11
CA ASN A 81 -22.08 23.07 -7.87
C ASN A 81 -21.63 21.61 -7.66
N PRO A 82 -22.07 20.66 -8.50
CA PRO A 82 -21.63 19.27 -8.42
C PRO A 82 -20.17 19.19 -8.88
N LEU A 83 -19.25 19.36 -7.94
CA LEU A 83 -17.83 19.16 -8.14
C LEU A 83 -17.50 17.70 -7.80
N PRO A 84 -16.94 16.92 -8.76
CA PRO A 84 -16.35 15.63 -8.46
C PRO A 84 -15.31 15.79 -7.36
N ALA A 85 -15.35 14.91 -6.37
CA ALA A 85 -14.19 14.73 -5.50
C ALA A 85 -13.18 13.84 -6.21
N GLU A 86 -11.89 14.05 -5.97
CA GLU A 86 -10.88 13.10 -6.43
C GLU A 86 -11.19 11.77 -5.74
N ALA A 87 -11.60 10.79 -6.55
CA ALA A 87 -12.05 9.51 -6.01
C ALA A 87 -10.88 8.85 -5.28
N PRO A 88 -11.09 8.29 -4.08
CA PRO A 88 -10.07 7.48 -3.42
C PRO A 88 -9.65 6.38 -4.38
N ARG A 89 -8.41 6.43 -4.84
CA ARG A 89 -7.89 5.50 -5.85
C ARG A 89 -7.77 4.13 -5.21
N GLN A 90 -7.81 3.07 -6.01
CA GLN A 90 -7.56 1.73 -5.44
C GLN A 90 -6.16 1.68 -4.81
N SER A 91 -5.21 2.42 -5.36
CA SER A 91 -3.87 2.62 -4.80
C SER A 91 -3.85 3.19 -3.37
N ASP A 92 -4.90 3.90 -2.94
CA ASP A 92 -4.96 4.50 -1.59
C ASP A 92 -5.28 3.46 -0.52
N ASN A 93 -5.75 2.27 -0.92
CA ASN A 93 -5.94 1.11 -0.04
C ASN A 93 -4.73 0.17 -0.03
N ALA A 94 -3.61 0.59 -0.60
CA ALA A 94 -2.44 -0.25 -0.67
C ALA A 94 -1.77 -0.41 0.70
N VAL A 95 -1.58 -1.67 1.10
CA VAL A 95 -0.83 -2.08 2.30
C VAL A 95 0.65 -1.67 2.22
N ASN A 96 1.22 -1.59 1.02
CA ASN A 96 2.61 -1.20 0.83
C ASN A 96 2.82 -0.46 -0.52
N PRO A 97 3.92 0.31 -0.68
CA PRO A 97 4.24 1.03 -1.91
C PRO A 97 4.28 0.14 -3.16
N PHE A 98 4.73 -1.12 -3.02
CA PHE A 98 4.71 -2.11 -4.09
C PHE A 98 3.29 -2.46 -4.53
N HIS A 99 2.41 -2.68 -3.58
CA HIS A 99 1.01 -2.95 -3.81
C HIS A 99 0.30 -1.75 -4.44
N ALA A 100 0.66 -0.52 -4.03
CA ALA A 100 0.15 0.71 -4.63
C ALA A 100 0.52 0.80 -6.12
N ALA A 101 1.77 0.47 -6.46
CA ALA A 101 2.24 0.46 -7.84
C ALA A 101 1.49 -0.60 -8.69
N LEU A 102 1.23 -1.79 -8.12
CA LEU A 102 0.45 -2.82 -8.80
C LEU A 102 -1.02 -2.39 -9.02
N LEU A 103 -1.67 -1.84 -8.00
CA LEU A 103 -3.06 -1.38 -8.10
C LEU A 103 -3.19 -0.23 -9.10
N ARG A 104 -2.22 0.70 -9.11
CA ARG A 104 -2.17 1.78 -10.09
C ARG A 104 -2.06 1.27 -11.52
N LEU A 105 -1.18 0.28 -11.77
CA LEU A 105 -1.07 -0.33 -13.09
C LEU A 105 -2.38 -1.03 -13.50
N VAL A 106 -3.03 -1.72 -12.57
CA VAL A 106 -4.32 -2.38 -12.81
C VAL A 106 -5.40 -1.36 -13.16
N GLU A 107 -5.42 -0.22 -12.47
CA GLU A 107 -6.37 0.88 -12.73
C GLU A 107 -6.09 1.55 -14.08
N GLU A 108 -4.83 1.92 -14.36
CA GLU A 108 -4.41 2.56 -15.62
C GLU A 108 -4.69 1.69 -16.85
N ARG A 109 -4.53 0.37 -16.73
CA ARG A 109 -4.78 -0.59 -17.82
C ARG A 109 -6.15 -1.27 -17.76
N SER A 110 -7.00 -0.91 -16.79
CA SER A 110 -8.30 -1.55 -16.54
C SER A 110 -8.22 -3.08 -16.50
N PHE A 111 -7.17 -3.62 -15.88
CA PHE A 111 -6.98 -5.06 -15.82
C PHE A 111 -7.98 -5.72 -14.87
N THR A 112 -8.58 -6.82 -15.32
CA THR A 112 -9.22 -7.77 -14.40
C THR A 112 -8.14 -8.60 -13.70
N THR A 113 -8.45 -9.23 -12.56
CA THR A 113 -7.48 -10.12 -11.88
C THR A 113 -6.95 -11.22 -12.80
N LYS A 114 -7.79 -11.73 -13.71
CA LYS A 114 -7.39 -12.72 -14.72
C LYS A 114 -6.47 -12.12 -15.78
N ALA A 115 -6.81 -10.94 -16.31
CA ALA A 115 -5.98 -10.26 -17.30
C ALA A 115 -4.61 -9.83 -16.74
N PHE A 116 -4.57 -9.38 -15.48
CA PHE A 116 -3.32 -9.10 -14.78
C PHE A 116 -2.48 -10.38 -14.59
N ALA A 117 -3.11 -11.49 -14.20
CA ALA A 117 -2.42 -12.77 -14.04
C ALA A 117 -1.80 -13.24 -15.36
N GLU A 118 -2.53 -13.12 -16.46
CA GLU A 118 -2.07 -13.47 -17.80
C GLU A 118 -0.95 -12.53 -18.28
N ALA A 119 -1.11 -11.21 -18.12
CA ALA A 119 -0.09 -10.23 -18.49
C ALA A 119 1.21 -10.38 -17.68
N ALA A 120 1.11 -10.77 -16.41
CA ALA A 120 2.25 -11.01 -15.54
C ALA A 120 2.79 -12.44 -15.65
N ASP A 121 2.17 -13.31 -16.47
CA ASP A 121 2.46 -14.75 -16.55
C ASP A 121 2.56 -15.41 -15.15
N LEU A 122 1.53 -15.15 -14.33
CA LEU A 122 1.33 -15.64 -12.98
C LEU A 122 0.05 -16.46 -12.86
N SER A 123 -0.01 -17.32 -11.85
CA SER A 123 -1.26 -17.98 -11.50
C SER A 123 -2.30 -16.95 -11.01
N VAL A 124 -3.57 -17.16 -11.34
CA VAL A 124 -4.68 -16.29 -10.88
C VAL A 124 -4.73 -16.20 -9.36
N LEU A 125 -4.35 -17.27 -8.65
CA LEU A 125 -4.28 -17.28 -7.19
C LEU A 125 -3.15 -16.39 -6.66
N THR A 126 -1.97 -16.45 -7.28
CA THR A 126 -0.83 -15.58 -6.93
C THR A 126 -1.18 -14.13 -7.22
N ALA A 127 -1.72 -13.83 -8.40
CA ALA A 127 -2.19 -12.50 -8.76
C ALA A 127 -3.24 -11.96 -7.76
N ALA A 128 -4.21 -12.78 -7.36
CA ALA A 128 -5.20 -12.39 -6.37
C ALA A 128 -4.58 -12.10 -5.00
N LYS A 129 -3.56 -12.84 -4.58
CA LYS A 129 -2.83 -12.56 -3.33
C LYS A 129 -2.07 -11.23 -3.41
N LEU A 130 -1.37 -10.98 -4.51
CA LEU A 130 -0.67 -9.71 -4.73
C LEU A 130 -1.62 -8.52 -4.76
N LEU A 131 -2.78 -8.66 -5.44
CA LEU A 131 -3.75 -7.57 -5.62
C LEU A 131 -4.77 -7.40 -4.49
N LYS A 132 -5.02 -8.41 -3.66
CA LYS A 132 -6.01 -8.32 -2.57
C LYS A 132 -5.39 -8.31 -1.18
N ARG A 133 -4.21 -8.90 -1.00
CA ARG A 133 -3.52 -8.98 0.29
C ARG A 133 -2.27 -8.12 0.34
N GLY A 134 -1.78 -7.63 -0.80
CA GLY A 134 -0.52 -6.89 -0.87
C GLY A 134 0.71 -7.75 -0.52
N GLU A 135 0.61 -9.08 -0.55
CA GLU A 135 1.73 -9.98 -0.24
C GLU A 135 2.93 -9.67 -1.16
N LEU A 136 4.14 -9.63 -0.59
CA LEU A 136 5.34 -9.44 -1.39
C LEU A 136 5.68 -10.75 -2.15
N PRO A 137 6.18 -10.66 -3.40
CA PRO A 137 6.61 -11.85 -4.12
C PRO A 137 7.78 -12.51 -3.39
N GLY A 138 7.74 -13.85 -3.28
CA GLY A 138 8.83 -14.62 -2.66
C GLY A 138 9.78 -15.29 -3.66
N ARG A 139 9.39 -15.42 -4.94
CA ARG A 139 10.18 -16.10 -5.97
C ARG A 139 10.87 -15.09 -6.88
N GLN A 140 12.15 -15.31 -7.16
CA GLN A 140 12.96 -14.46 -8.06
C GLN A 140 12.32 -14.29 -9.44
N THR A 141 11.81 -15.39 -10.00
CA THR A 141 11.13 -15.38 -11.31
C THR A 141 9.85 -14.53 -11.32
N THR A 142 9.15 -14.40 -10.19
CA THR A 142 8.00 -13.51 -10.07
C THR A 142 8.42 -12.05 -10.04
N HIS A 143 9.55 -11.73 -9.40
CA HIS A 143 10.06 -10.37 -9.40
C HIS A 143 10.45 -9.89 -10.80
N GLU A 144 11.06 -10.74 -11.61
CA GLU A 144 11.44 -10.40 -12.98
C GLU A 144 10.21 -10.09 -13.85
N LYS A 145 9.17 -10.92 -13.76
CA LYS A 145 7.91 -10.73 -14.49
C LYS A 145 7.20 -9.44 -14.07
N LEU A 146 7.10 -9.17 -12.78
CA LEU A 146 6.46 -7.96 -12.26
C LEU A 146 7.27 -6.70 -12.57
N LYS A 147 8.61 -6.77 -12.54
CA LYS A 147 9.49 -5.69 -12.97
C LYS A 147 9.26 -5.35 -14.45
N ALA A 148 9.23 -6.36 -15.31
CA ALA A 148 8.97 -6.19 -16.74
C ALA A 148 7.58 -5.57 -17.00
N LEU A 149 6.57 -6.05 -16.28
CA LEU A 149 5.19 -5.56 -16.39
C LEU A 149 5.03 -4.10 -15.91
N LEU A 150 5.72 -3.72 -14.84
CA LEU A 150 5.73 -2.36 -14.31
C LEU A 150 6.61 -1.40 -15.13
N GLY A 151 7.42 -1.92 -16.06
CA GLY A 151 8.35 -1.12 -16.86
C GLY A 151 9.45 -0.44 -16.02
N LEU A 152 9.77 -0.97 -14.84
CA LEU A 152 10.73 -0.37 -13.92
C LEU A 152 12.15 -0.87 -14.16
N THR A 153 13.13 -0.01 -13.90
CA THR A 153 14.55 -0.41 -13.85
C THR A 153 14.81 -1.27 -12.61
N GLU A 154 15.89 -2.05 -12.62
CA GLU A 154 16.23 -2.91 -11.49
C GLU A 154 16.45 -2.13 -10.18
N ILE A 155 17.04 -0.95 -10.28
CA ILE A 155 17.29 -0.05 -9.14
C ILE A 155 15.96 0.46 -8.58
N ALA A 156 15.10 1.03 -9.44
CA ALA A 156 13.79 1.55 -9.02
C ALA A 156 12.90 0.45 -8.40
N TYR A 157 12.98 -0.77 -8.93
CA TYR A 157 12.24 -1.91 -8.41
C TYR A 157 12.77 -2.37 -7.03
N LYS A 158 14.09 -2.39 -6.84
CA LYS A 158 14.71 -2.73 -5.55
C LYS A 158 14.41 -1.68 -4.47
N ASP A 159 14.50 -0.40 -4.81
CA ASP A 159 14.17 0.70 -3.89
C ASP A 159 12.71 0.61 -3.45
N LEU A 160 11.80 0.36 -4.39
CA LEU A 160 10.37 0.23 -4.12
C LEU A 160 10.05 -1.00 -3.25
N LEU A 161 10.74 -2.12 -3.44
CA LEU A 161 10.65 -3.28 -2.54
C LEU A 161 11.23 -3.00 -1.15
N ALA A 162 12.36 -2.28 -1.07
CA ALA A 162 12.98 -1.90 0.20
C ALA A 162 12.02 -1.01 1.01
N SER A 163 11.41 0.00 0.39
CA SER A 163 10.39 0.84 1.01
C SER A 163 9.15 0.06 1.45
N SER A 164 8.83 -1.04 0.78
CA SER A 164 7.68 -1.89 1.13
C SER A 164 7.95 -2.83 2.31
N ARG A 165 9.19 -3.31 2.45
CA ARG A 165 9.60 -4.12 3.61
C ARG A 165 9.71 -3.29 4.88
N THR A 166 10.14 -2.03 4.78
CA THR A 166 10.20 -1.13 5.93
C THR A 166 8.82 -0.82 6.48
N VAL A 167 7.78 -0.74 5.65
CA VAL A 167 6.39 -0.50 6.10
C VAL A 167 5.82 -1.71 6.83
N GLU A 168 6.07 -2.94 6.38
CA GLU A 168 5.69 -4.16 7.12
C GLU A 168 6.39 -4.24 8.49
N ALA A 169 7.68 -3.84 8.56
CA ALA A 169 8.42 -3.82 9.82
C ALA A 169 7.94 -2.72 10.79
N SER A 170 7.39 -1.62 10.27
CA SER A 170 6.94 -0.48 11.09
C SER A 170 5.51 -0.62 11.61
N THR A 171 4.70 -1.51 11.01
CA THR A 171 3.29 -1.71 11.37
C THR A 171 3.09 -2.76 12.47
N ASN A 172 4.16 -3.44 12.91
CA ASN A 172 4.15 -4.37 14.03
C ASN A 172 5.05 -3.89 15.18
N PRO A 173 4.58 -2.99 16.07
CA PRO A 173 5.29 -2.72 17.31
C PRO A 173 5.00 -3.76 18.41
N ASP A 174 3.95 -4.58 18.30
CA ASP A 174 3.58 -5.57 19.33
C ASP A 174 3.33 -6.95 18.72
N GLY A 175 4.30 -7.85 18.86
CA GLY A 175 4.24 -9.20 18.35
C GLY A 175 5.26 -10.10 19.02
N GLU A 176 5.25 -10.10 20.36
CA GLU A 176 5.90 -11.12 21.17
C GLU A 176 5.53 -12.52 20.65
N THR A 177 6.58 -13.31 20.43
CA THR A 177 6.65 -14.77 20.58
C THR A 177 5.33 -15.54 20.55
N SER A 178 5.10 -16.26 19.45
CA SER A 178 4.35 -17.52 19.45
C SER A 178 4.91 -18.37 18.31
N ALA A 179 6.03 -19.07 18.55
CA ALA A 179 5.98 -20.44 19.05
C ALA A 179 4.82 -21.21 18.41
N ILE A 180 5.02 -21.63 17.16
CA ILE A 180 4.17 -22.63 16.53
C ILE A 180 4.40 -23.94 17.31
N GLU A 181 3.52 -24.16 18.28
CA GLU A 181 3.18 -25.45 18.88
C GLU A 181 3.00 -26.50 17.77
N ARG A 182 3.99 -27.38 17.62
CA ARG A 182 3.79 -28.71 17.02
C ARG A 182 3.75 -29.72 18.15
N LYS A 183 2.54 -30.04 18.56
CA LYS A 183 2.18 -31.16 19.43
C LYS A 183 2.42 -32.49 18.70
N ASN A 184 3.45 -33.26 19.07
CA ASN A 184 3.35 -34.61 19.66
C ASN A 184 4.63 -35.47 19.51
N ARG A 185 4.90 -36.17 20.63
CA ARG A 185 5.59 -37.47 20.81
C ARG A 185 7.11 -37.55 20.99
N ASP A 186 7.41 -37.96 22.23
CA ASP A 186 8.38 -38.97 22.64
C ASP A 186 9.87 -38.69 22.47
N GLY A 187 10.44 -38.19 23.58
CA GLY A 187 11.64 -38.76 24.20
C GLY A 187 12.90 -38.89 23.36
N TYR A 188 13.75 -37.86 23.37
CA TYR A 188 15.20 -38.07 23.35
C TYR A 188 15.97 -36.86 23.91
N VAL A 189 17.04 -37.17 24.63
CA VAL A 189 17.90 -36.34 25.48
C VAL A 189 18.73 -35.33 24.65
N PRO A 190 19.05 -34.12 25.15
CA PRO A 190 19.88 -33.18 24.41
C PRO A 190 21.33 -33.64 24.43
N THR A 191 21.82 -34.17 23.32
CA THR A 191 23.26 -34.28 23.07
C THR A 191 23.72 -33.04 22.32
N SER A 192 24.32 -32.12 23.06
CA SER A 192 25.31 -31.19 22.51
C SER A 192 26.34 -32.00 21.71
N SER A 193 26.49 -31.69 20.43
CA SER A 193 27.67 -32.03 19.65
C SER A 193 27.85 -31.01 18.52
N GLY A 194 28.81 -30.13 18.76
CA GLY A 194 29.99 -30.03 17.91
C GLY A 194 29.80 -29.67 16.44
N ALA A 195 30.09 -28.40 16.15
CA ALA A 195 31.06 -27.92 15.16
C ALA A 195 30.98 -28.40 13.70
N ALA A 196 30.85 -27.43 12.78
CA ALA A 196 31.92 -27.16 11.80
C ALA A 196 31.80 -25.73 11.21
N PRO A 197 32.93 -25.04 10.97
CA PRO A 197 33.02 -23.65 10.53
C PRO A 197 32.99 -23.52 9.00
N ALA A 198 32.42 -22.44 8.48
CA ALA A 198 32.60 -22.04 7.09
C ALA A 198 33.38 -20.73 7.03
N ASN A 199 34.71 -20.87 7.05
CA ASN A 199 35.65 -19.86 6.56
C ASN A 199 35.21 -19.43 5.15
N THR A 200 34.74 -18.18 5.01
CA THR A 200 34.74 -17.51 3.72
C THR A 200 35.51 -16.21 3.89
N THR A 201 36.75 -16.20 3.41
CA THR A 201 37.70 -15.06 3.39
C THR A 201 37.13 -13.79 2.75
N LYS A 202 35.98 -13.88 2.06
CA LYS A 202 35.23 -12.72 1.56
C LYS A 202 34.55 -11.94 2.68
N GLY A 203 33.99 -12.62 3.69
CA GLY A 203 33.25 -11.97 4.77
C GLY A 203 34.15 -11.08 5.65
N GLU A 204 35.33 -11.59 6.00
CA GLU A 204 36.31 -10.85 6.80
C GLU A 204 36.85 -9.61 6.06
N LEU A 205 37.00 -9.69 4.74
CA LEU A 205 37.43 -8.57 3.91
C LEU A 205 36.40 -7.43 3.93
N PHE A 206 35.10 -7.73 3.86
CA PHE A 206 34.06 -6.72 3.92
C PHE A 206 33.93 -6.10 5.31
N GLU A 207 34.07 -6.90 6.39
CA GLU A 207 34.09 -6.34 7.75
C GLU A 207 35.31 -5.44 8.02
N LEU A 208 36.47 -5.75 7.41
CA LEU A 208 37.65 -4.88 7.48
C LEU A 208 37.44 -3.59 6.70
N ILE A 209 36.80 -3.65 5.53
CA ILE A 209 36.51 -2.46 4.71
C ILE A 209 35.53 -1.52 5.43
N ASP A 210 34.52 -2.05 6.11
CA ASP A 210 33.57 -1.24 6.88
C ASP A 210 34.19 -0.58 8.12
N ARG A 211 35.33 -1.10 8.61
CA ARG A 211 36.09 -0.51 9.73
C ARG A 211 37.13 0.51 9.30
N LEU A 212 37.35 0.72 8.00
CA LEU A 212 38.33 1.68 7.50
C LEU A 212 37.76 3.10 7.55
N SER A 213 38.58 4.04 8.04
CA SER A 213 38.24 5.46 8.02
C SER A 213 38.19 5.99 6.57
N PRO A 214 37.45 7.07 6.29
CA PRO A 214 37.32 7.63 4.93
C PRO A 214 38.67 7.94 4.25
N ALA A 215 39.67 8.37 5.01
CA ALA A 215 41.01 8.61 4.50
C ALA A 215 41.72 7.32 4.03
N GLN A 216 41.51 6.20 4.74
CA GLN A 216 42.09 4.91 4.38
C GLN A 216 41.38 4.27 3.18
N LEU A 217 40.08 4.49 3.01
CA LEU A 217 39.34 4.06 1.81
C LEU A 217 39.83 4.75 0.54
N VAL A 218 40.17 6.05 0.63
CA VAL A 218 40.77 6.79 -0.49
C VAL A 218 42.17 6.25 -0.82
N ALA A 219 42.98 5.95 0.18
CA ALA A 219 44.30 5.35 -0.01
C ALA A 219 44.23 3.95 -0.64
N LEU A 220 43.28 3.10 -0.19
CA LEU A 220 43.04 1.77 -0.74
C LEU A 220 42.58 1.83 -2.21
N LYS A 221 41.69 2.78 -2.54
CA LYS A 221 41.23 3.01 -3.91
C LYS A 221 42.38 3.44 -4.83
N ASN A 222 43.25 4.33 -4.36
CA ASN A 222 44.41 4.78 -5.13
C ASN A 222 45.45 3.66 -5.32
N PHE A 223 45.65 2.79 -4.33
CA PHE A 223 46.53 1.64 -4.44
C PHE A 223 46.01 0.59 -5.44
N LEU A 224 44.71 0.27 -5.39
CA LEU A 224 44.10 -0.66 -6.35
C LEU A 224 44.17 -0.15 -7.79
N LEU A 225 44.11 1.17 -8.00
CA LEU A 225 44.25 1.80 -9.31
C LEU A 225 45.70 1.84 -9.81
N SER A 226 46.71 1.64 -8.95
CA SER A 226 48.13 1.64 -9.35
C SER A 226 48.71 0.24 -9.60
N VAL A 227 47.95 -0.82 -9.28
CA VAL A 227 48.37 -2.23 -9.44
C VAL A 227 47.69 -2.89 -10.66
N LEU A 228 46.73 -2.20 -11.26
CA LEU A 228 46.10 -2.51 -12.56
C LEU A 228 46.76 -1.71 -13.68
#